data_AF-A0A0M2H799-F1
#
_entry.id   AF-A0A0M2H799-F1
#
_cell.length_a   1.000
_cell.length_b   1.000
_cell.length_c   1.000
_cell.angle_alpha   90.00
_cell.angle_beta   90.00
_cell.angle_gamma   90.00
#
_symmetry.space_group_name_H-M   'P 1'
#
loop_
_entity.id
_entity.type
_entity.pdbx_description
1 polymer ?
#
loop_
_entity_poly.entity_id
_entity_poly.type
_entity_poly.pdbx_seq_one_letter_code
_entity_poly.pdbx_strand_id
1 'polypeptide(L)'
;MRQWLGGIRLSGFMVIMLGLVILAAFVLVPTLGVYLDQRQQIAALEAAVQVSRDEVADLEAQRERWGDEAFITTQARERLYYVKPGEVIYLVDDDLPAVDQPQEVEPISDELAATDTDWMSQLVRSATEAGLAQVVREPVIGVPDQPTPSSTPTP
;
A
#
# COMPACT_ATOMS: atom_id res chain seq x y z
N MET A 1 -21.66 -63.36 17.01
CA MET A 1 -21.54 -62.07 16.30
C MET A 1 -20.23 -61.34 16.64
N ARG A 2 -19.06 -62.01 16.60
CA ARG A 2 -17.76 -61.40 16.97
C ARG A 2 -16.53 -61.98 16.22
N GLN A 3 -16.68 -62.57 15.03
CA GLN A 3 -15.51 -63.11 14.30
C GLN A 3 -14.93 -62.22 13.19
N TRP A 4 -15.43 -61.00 13.01
CA TRP A 4 -15.03 -60.14 11.88
C TRP A 4 -13.70 -59.37 12.10
N LEU A 5 -13.06 -59.49 13.26
CA LEU A 5 -11.84 -58.72 13.59
C LEU A 5 -10.52 -59.49 13.39
N GLY A 6 -10.54 -60.74 12.91
CA GLY A 6 -9.35 -61.61 12.81
C GLY A 6 -8.45 -61.41 11.58
N GLY A 7 -8.52 -60.26 10.90
CA GLY A 7 -7.95 -60.08 9.55
C GLY A 7 -6.87 -59.01 9.40
N ILE A 8 -6.58 -58.20 10.42
CA ILE A 8 -5.43 -57.28 10.36
C ILE A 8 -4.20 -58.13 10.69
N ARG A 9 -3.67 -58.78 9.66
CA ARG A 9 -2.36 -59.42 9.73
C ARG A 9 -1.37 -58.27 9.89
N LEU A 10 -1.01 -57.95 11.12
CA LEU A 10 0.07 -57.04 11.46
C LEU A 10 1.37 -57.69 10.98
N SER A 11 1.59 -57.69 9.67
CA SER A 11 2.79 -58.25 9.08
C SER A 11 3.94 -57.32 9.45
N GLY A 12 5.11 -57.88 9.80
CA GLY A 12 6.29 -57.06 10.11
C GLY A 12 6.61 -56.06 8.99
N PHE A 13 6.27 -56.40 7.75
CA PHE A 13 6.32 -55.50 6.60
C PHE A 13 5.46 -54.24 6.77
N MET A 14 4.21 -54.35 7.26
CA MET A 14 3.35 -53.19 7.51
C MET A 14 3.95 -52.27 8.58
N VAL A 15 4.52 -52.84 9.63
CA VAL A 15 5.20 -52.07 10.69
C VAL A 15 6.43 -51.33 10.15
N ILE A 16 7.23 -52.00 9.31
CA ILE A 16 8.40 -51.39 8.65
C ILE A 16 7.97 -50.27 7.70
N MET A 17 6.93 -50.49 6.88
CA MET A 17 6.41 -49.47 5.95
C MET A 17 5.90 -48.24 6.69
N LEU A 18 5.12 -48.44 7.76
CA LEU A 18 4.62 -47.35 8.60
C LEU A 18 5.79 -46.58 9.23
N GLY A 19 6.80 -47.29 9.73
CA GLY A 19 8.02 -46.68 10.27
C GLY A 19 8.75 -45.82 9.24
N LEU A 20 8.89 -46.28 8.00
CA LEU A 20 9.51 -45.52 6.91
C LEU A 20 8.71 -44.26 6.54
N VAL A 21 7.38 -44.35 6.48
CA VAL A 21 6.54 -43.17 6.19
C VAL A 21 6.66 -42.13 7.30
N ILE A 22 6.64 -42.54 8.56
CA ILE A 22 6.83 -41.64 9.70
C ILE A 22 8.22 -40.99 9.65
N LEU A 23 9.27 -41.78 9.38
CA LEU A 23 10.63 -41.26 9.27
C LEU A 23 10.76 -40.25 8.11
N ALA A 24 10.18 -40.56 6.95
CA ALA A 24 10.14 -39.64 5.82
C ALA A 24 9.41 -38.35 6.16
N ALA A 25 8.24 -38.42 6.81
CA ALA A 25 7.49 -37.25 7.25
C ALA A 25 8.29 -36.40 8.25
N PHE A 26 8.98 -37.04 9.20
CA PHE A 26 9.78 -36.33 10.20
C PHE A 26 10.96 -35.55 9.58
N VAL A 27 11.53 -36.05 8.49
CA VAL A 27 12.57 -35.35 7.73
C VAL A 27 12.01 -34.22 6.87
N LEU A 28 10.80 -34.38 6.32
CA LEU A 28 10.20 -33.44 5.38
C LEU A 28 9.48 -32.25 6.04
N VAL A 29 8.87 -32.45 7.22
CA VAL A 29 8.14 -31.39 7.91
C VAL A 29 9.02 -30.17 8.24
N PRO A 30 10.27 -30.33 8.76
CA PRO A 30 11.15 -29.20 9.01
C PRO A 30 11.51 -28.41 7.74
N THR A 31 11.63 -29.06 6.59
CA THR A 31 12.06 -28.39 5.35
C THR A 31 10.97 -27.51 4.76
N LEU A 32 9.69 -27.86 4.95
CA LEU A 32 8.56 -27.05 4.52
C LEU A 32 8.50 -25.70 5.25
N GLY A 33 8.75 -25.70 6.57
CA GLY A 33 8.80 -24.46 7.36
C GLY A 33 9.92 -23.52 6.91
N VAL A 34 11.12 -24.07 6.69
CA VAL A 34 12.29 -23.30 6.22
C VAL A 34 12.05 -22.73 4.82
N TYR A 35 11.42 -23.48 3.91
CA TYR A 35 11.14 -22.99 2.57
C TYR A 35 10.19 -21.78 2.56
N LEU A 36 9.13 -21.83 3.38
CA LEU A 36 8.17 -20.72 3.48
C LEU A 36 8.82 -19.48 4.10
N ASP A 37 9.63 -19.66 5.14
CA ASP A 37 10.37 -18.58 5.79
C ASP A 37 11.39 -17.93 4.83
N GLN A 38 12.12 -18.74 4.05
CA GLN A 38 13.02 -18.24 3.00
C GLN A 38 12.29 -17.41 1.95
N ARG A 39 11.09 -17.83 1.52
CA ARG A 39 10.29 -17.06 0.55
C ARG A 39 9.87 -15.70 1.10
N GLN A 40 9.49 -15.63 2.38
CA GLN A 40 9.16 -14.38 3.04
C GLN A 40 10.39 -13.47 3.18
N GLN A 41 11.53 -14.04 3.59
CA GLN A 41 12.80 -13.29 3.67
C GLN A 41 13.22 -12.73 2.31
N ILE A 42 13.13 -13.50 1.23
CA ILE A 42 13.45 -13.02 -0.12
C ILE A 42 12.53 -11.87 -0.52
N ALA A 43 11.22 -12.00 -0.32
CA ALA A 43 10.27 -10.95 -0.66
C ALA A 43 10.53 -9.66 0.15
N ALA A 44 10.86 -9.79 1.44
CA ALA A 44 11.21 -8.66 2.28
C ALA A 44 12.53 -7.99 1.84
N LEU A 45 13.55 -8.77 1.48
CA LEU A 45 14.82 -8.25 0.97
C LEU A 45 14.64 -7.54 -0.37
N GLU A 46 13.87 -8.11 -1.29
CA GLU A 46 13.57 -7.48 -2.58
C GLU A 46 12.85 -6.15 -2.40
N ALA A 47 11.88 -6.08 -1.48
CA ALA A 47 11.20 -4.83 -1.13
C ALA A 47 12.18 -3.80 -0.55
N ALA A 48 13.06 -4.21 0.37
CA ALA A 48 14.07 -3.32 0.95
C ALA A 48 15.05 -2.77 -0.11
N VAL A 49 15.50 -3.63 -1.03
CA VAL A 49 16.37 -3.21 -2.15
C VAL A 49 15.65 -2.20 -3.04
N GLN A 50 14.36 -2.40 -3.31
CA GLN A 50 13.60 -1.46 -4.13
C GLN A 50 13.49 -0.09 -3.47
N VAL A 51 13.15 -0.04 -2.17
CA VAL A 51 13.10 1.22 -1.41
C VAL A 51 14.44 1.96 -1.46
N SER A 52 15.56 1.26 -1.21
CA SER A 52 16.88 1.89 -1.27
C SER A 52 17.25 2.40 -2.67
N ARG A 53 16.79 1.71 -3.73
CA ARG A 53 17.01 2.19 -5.10
C ARG A 53 16.21 3.45 -5.39
N ASP A 54 14.97 3.51 -4.92
CA ASP A 54 14.12 4.69 -5.09
C ASP A 54 14.70 5.89 -4.33
N GLU A 55 15.22 5.69 -3.11
CA GLU A 55 15.94 6.72 -2.35
C GLU A 55 17.18 7.22 -3.08
N VAL A 56 18.00 6.32 -3.63
CA VAL A 56 19.19 6.70 -4.41
C VAL A 56 18.79 7.52 -5.64
N ALA A 57 17.75 7.10 -6.36
CA ALA A 57 17.27 7.82 -7.53
C ALA A 57 16.77 9.23 -7.18
N ASP A 58 16.04 9.39 -6.07
CA ASP A 58 15.60 10.71 -5.61
C ASP A 58 16.79 11.59 -5.18
N LEU A 59 17.77 11.03 -4.48
CA LEU A 59 18.99 11.74 -4.08
C LEU A 59 19.83 12.16 -5.29
N GLU A 60 19.92 11.32 -6.32
CA GLU A 60 20.59 11.65 -7.58
C GLU A 60 19.86 12.78 -8.31
N ALA A 61 18.53 12.73 -8.39
CA ALA A 61 17.72 13.80 -8.98
C ALA A 61 17.82 15.12 -8.18
N GLN A 62 17.87 15.05 -6.85
CA GLN A 62 18.16 16.20 -6.00
C GLN A 62 19.54 16.76 -6.34
N ARG A 63 20.58 15.93 -6.36
CA ARG A 63 21.95 16.35 -6.66
C ARG A 63 22.06 17.05 -8.01
N GLU A 64 21.40 16.52 -9.04
CA GLU A 64 21.36 17.15 -10.37
C GLU A 64 20.73 18.54 -10.32
N ARG A 65 19.61 18.71 -9.59
CA ARG A 65 18.97 20.03 -9.38
C ARG A 65 19.88 21.02 -8.65
N TRP A 66 20.64 20.57 -7.65
CA TRP A 66 21.63 21.41 -6.97
C TRP A 66 22.81 21.82 -7.86
N GLY A 67 22.97 21.23 -9.05
CA GLY A 67 23.98 21.64 -10.03
C GLY A 67 23.63 22.88 -10.84
N ASP A 68 22.37 23.33 -10.83
CA ASP A 68 21.91 24.51 -11.55
C ASP A 68 22.05 25.79 -10.70
N GLU A 69 22.77 26.79 -11.21
CA GLU A 69 22.96 28.09 -10.55
C GLU A 69 21.62 28.80 -10.31
N ALA A 70 20.65 28.66 -11.21
CA ALA A 70 19.32 29.25 -11.06
C ALA A 70 18.57 28.65 -9.85
N PHE A 71 18.69 27.34 -9.64
CA PHE A 71 18.10 26.66 -8.49
C PHE A 71 18.77 27.09 -7.18
N ILE A 72 20.11 27.13 -7.14
CA ILE A 72 20.85 27.58 -5.94
C ILE A 72 20.49 29.02 -5.57
N THR A 73 20.47 29.93 -6.56
CA THR A 73 20.17 31.35 -6.31
C THR A 73 18.74 31.58 -5.82
N THR A 74 17.77 30.81 -6.35
CA THR A 74 16.38 30.84 -5.89
C THR A 74 16.27 30.33 -4.45
N GLN A 75 16.83 29.15 -4.15
CA GLN A 75 16.81 28.57 -2.79
C GLN A 75 17.54 29.45 -1.76
N ALA A 76 18.66 30.07 -2.15
CA ALA A 76 19.42 30.98 -1.31
C ALA A 76 18.66 32.28 -1.01
N ARG A 77 17.88 32.79 -1.97
CA ARG A 77 17.04 33.97 -1.78
C ARG A 77 15.86 33.67 -0.86
N GLU A 78 15.16 32.56 -1.09
CA GLU A 78 13.97 32.18 -0.29
C GLU A 78 14.32 31.86 1.17
N ARG A 79 15.45 31.16 1.41
CA ARG A 79 15.81 30.71 2.76
C ARG A 79 16.78 31.61 3.50
N LEU A 80 17.73 32.20 2.78
CA LEU A 80 18.87 32.92 3.38
C LEU A 80 18.87 34.41 3.03
N TYR A 81 17.86 34.89 2.28
CA TYR A 81 17.75 36.28 1.83
C TYR A 81 19.00 36.78 1.10
N TYR A 82 19.74 35.89 0.43
CA TYR A 82 20.90 36.28 -0.36
C TYR A 82 20.48 37.05 -1.61
N VAL A 83 21.25 38.08 -1.92
CA VAL A 83 21.04 38.98 -3.06
C VAL A 83 22.28 39.10 -3.92
N LYS A 84 22.07 39.41 -5.20
CA LYS A 84 23.19 39.75 -6.09
C LYS A 84 23.71 41.15 -5.75
N PRO A 85 24.99 41.46 -5.98
CA PRO A 85 25.53 42.80 -5.75
C PRO A 85 24.71 43.86 -6.51
N GLY A 86 24.13 44.82 -5.80
CA GLY A 86 23.30 45.91 -6.37
C GLY A 86 21.78 45.74 -6.25
N GLU A 87 21.28 44.64 -5.67
CA GLU A 87 19.86 44.41 -5.40
C GLU A 87 19.46 44.98 -4.02
N VAL A 88 18.29 45.63 -3.90
CA VAL A 88 17.79 46.24 -2.64
C VAL A 88 16.57 45.44 -2.14
N ILE A 89 16.65 44.89 -0.93
CA ILE A 89 15.57 44.10 -0.31
C ILE A 89 14.64 45.04 0.47
N TYR A 90 13.32 44.92 0.27
CA TYR A 90 12.32 45.54 1.12
C TYR A 90 11.76 44.48 2.07
N LEU A 91 12.05 44.60 3.37
CA LEU A 91 11.31 43.85 4.39
C LEU A 91 10.15 44.73 4.86
N VAL A 92 8.93 44.21 4.74
CA VAL A 92 7.76 44.80 5.38
C VAL A 92 7.72 44.21 6.79
N ASP A 93 8.05 45.03 7.78
CA ASP A 93 7.82 44.71 9.18
C ASP A 93 6.37 45.11 9.48
N ASP A 94 5.51 44.12 9.75
CA ASP A 94 4.12 44.35 10.13
C ASP A 94 4.06 44.82 11.60
N ASP A 95 4.65 45.98 11.90
CA ASP A 95 4.46 46.70 13.16
C ASP A 95 3.14 47.49 13.11
N LEU A 96 2.05 46.80 12.74
CA LEU A 96 0.72 47.38 12.79
C LEU A 96 0.31 47.54 14.26
N PRO A 97 -0.16 48.74 14.67
CA PRO A 97 -0.72 48.93 16.01
C PRO A 97 -1.80 47.88 16.24
N ALA A 98 -1.90 47.33 17.46
CA ALA A 98 -2.77 46.21 17.81
C ALA A 98 -4.26 46.35 17.40
N VAL A 99 -4.68 47.56 17.03
CA VAL A 99 -6.02 47.88 16.50
C VAL A 99 -6.24 47.34 15.08
N ASP A 100 -5.18 47.16 14.29
CA ASP A 100 -5.23 46.74 12.89
C ASP A 100 -4.78 45.28 12.68
N GLN A 101 -4.47 44.55 13.76
CA GLN A 101 -4.11 43.13 13.69
C GLN A 101 -5.38 42.27 13.49
N PRO A 102 -5.38 41.31 12.54
CA PRO A 102 -6.47 40.34 12.40
C PRO A 102 -6.69 39.62 13.72
N GLN A 103 -7.94 39.55 14.21
CA GLN A 103 -8.23 38.85 15.45
C GLN A 103 -7.84 37.38 15.33
N GLU A 104 -6.95 36.95 16.22
CA GLU A 104 -6.45 35.58 16.30
C GLU A 104 -7.64 34.64 16.53
N VAL A 105 -7.77 33.64 15.65
CA VAL A 105 -8.86 32.65 15.67
C VAL A 105 -8.81 31.95 17.03
N GLU A 106 -9.97 31.83 17.68
CA GLU A 106 -10.08 31.20 19.01
C GLU A 106 -9.30 29.88 19.08
N PRO A 107 -8.59 29.63 20.19
CA PRO A 107 -7.79 28.42 20.34
C PRO A 107 -8.70 27.19 20.25
N ILE A 108 -8.33 26.29 19.34
CA ILE A 108 -8.98 24.99 19.18
C ILE A 108 -8.85 24.26 20.53
N SER A 109 -9.97 23.87 21.12
CA SER A 109 -10.01 23.21 22.42
C SER A 109 -9.27 21.86 22.39
N ASP A 110 -8.38 21.63 23.36
CA ASP A 110 -7.64 20.38 23.57
C ASP A 110 -8.51 19.20 24.04
N GLU A 111 -9.81 19.42 24.23
CA GLU A 111 -10.76 18.36 24.53
C GLU A 111 -10.99 17.50 23.28
N LEU A 112 -10.33 16.35 23.28
CA LEU A 112 -10.60 15.28 22.34
C LEU A 112 -12.05 14.79 22.53
N ALA A 113 -12.95 15.21 21.65
CA ALA A 113 -14.26 14.60 21.51
C ALA A 113 -14.07 13.16 21.01
N ALA A 114 -13.93 12.22 21.95
CA ALA A 114 -13.88 10.79 21.66
C ALA A 114 -15.20 10.40 20.99
N THR A 115 -15.19 10.31 19.67
CA THR A 115 -16.31 9.75 18.93
C THR A 115 -16.27 8.25 19.17
N ASP A 116 -17.33 7.70 19.74
CA ASP A 116 -17.45 6.29 20.16
C ASP A 116 -17.66 5.37 18.93
N THR A 117 -16.72 5.45 17.99
CA THR A 117 -16.77 4.73 16.73
C THR A 117 -15.91 3.48 16.82
N ASP A 118 -16.56 2.33 16.96
CA ASP A 118 -15.93 1.03 16.81
C ASP A 118 -15.65 0.75 15.33
N TRP A 119 -14.49 1.23 14.86
CA TRP A 119 -14.00 1.06 13.49
C TRP A 119 -13.92 -0.42 13.08
N MET A 120 -13.68 -1.33 14.02
CA MET A 120 -13.52 -2.75 13.71
C MET A 120 -14.89 -3.38 13.39
N SER A 121 -15.91 -3.05 14.18
CA SER A 121 -17.29 -3.43 13.87
C SER A 121 -17.78 -2.85 12.54
N GLN A 122 -17.41 -1.61 12.22
CA GLN A 122 -17.77 -0.98 10.94
C GLN A 122 -17.10 -1.67 9.74
N LEU A 123 -15.84 -2.05 9.88
CA LEU A 123 -15.09 -2.74 8.83
C LEU A 123 -15.64 -4.15 8.55
N VAL A 124 -15.98 -4.91 9.60
CA VAL A 124 -16.56 -6.25 9.43
C VAL A 124 -17.96 -6.15 8.80
N ARG A 125 -18.74 -5.14 9.21
CA ARG A 125 -20.07 -4.90 8.63
C ARG A 125 -19.97 -4.57 7.14
N SER A 126 -19.07 -3.67 6.73
CA SER A 126 -18.93 -3.27 5.33
C SER A 126 -18.51 -4.43 4.43
N ALA A 127 -17.61 -5.30 4.90
CA ALA A 127 -17.23 -6.52 4.18
C ALA A 127 -18.42 -7.48 4.02
N THR A 128 -19.25 -7.61 5.05
CA THR A 128 -20.44 -8.47 5.02
C THR A 128 -21.52 -7.91 4.09
N GLU A 129 -21.78 -6.60 4.16
CA GLU A 129 -22.73 -5.91 3.28
C GLU A 129 -22.30 -5.98 1.81
N ALA A 130 -21.01 -5.77 1.53
CA ALA A 130 -20.45 -5.91 0.19
C ALA A 130 -20.57 -7.34 -0.34
N GLY A 131 -20.39 -8.36 0.51
CA GLY A 131 -20.57 -9.76 0.13
C GLY A 131 -22.03 -10.15 -0.13
N LEU A 132 -22.98 -9.46 0.50
CA LEU A 132 -24.42 -9.66 0.31
C LEU A 132 -25.03 -8.76 -0.77
N ALA A 133 -24.29 -7.74 -1.23
CA ALA A 133 -24.76 -6.82 -2.25
C ALA A 133 -25.05 -7.61 -3.54
N GLN A 134 -26.31 -7.61 -3.98
CA GLN A 134 -26.64 -8.07 -5.31
C GLN A 134 -26.00 -7.10 -6.30
N VAL A 135 -25.12 -7.62 -7.15
CA VAL A 135 -24.53 -6.86 -8.25
C VAL A 135 -25.69 -6.25 -9.05
N VAL A 136 -25.81 -4.93 -9.01
CA VAL A 136 -26.75 -4.19 -9.85
C VAL A 136 -26.36 -4.52 -11.29
N ARG A 137 -27.19 -5.34 -11.94
CA ARG A 137 -27.07 -5.63 -13.36
C ARG A 137 -27.32 -4.29 -14.08
N GLU A 138 -26.35 -3.85 -14.89
CA GLU A 138 -26.46 -2.55 -15.56
C GLU A 138 -27.81 -2.40 -16.24
N PRO A 139 -28.48 -1.24 -16.09
CA PRO A 139 -29.65 -0.95 -16.90
C PRO A 139 -29.20 -0.98 -18.35
N VAL A 140 -29.77 -1.89 -19.14
CA VAL A 140 -29.65 -1.84 -20.60
C VAL A 140 -30.32 -0.53 -21.02
N ILE A 141 -29.51 0.51 -21.19
CA ILE A 141 -29.92 1.73 -21.86
C ILE A 141 -30.11 1.33 -23.31
N GLY A 142 -31.36 1.08 -23.70
CA GLY A 142 -31.71 0.98 -25.10
C GLY A 142 -31.33 2.29 -25.77
N VAL A 143 -30.30 2.26 -26.61
CA VAL A 143 -29.98 3.37 -27.51
C VAL A 143 -31.06 3.39 -28.58
N PRO A 144 -31.89 4.43 -28.70
CA PRO A 144 -32.80 4.56 -29.83
C PRO A 144 -31.96 4.93 -31.07
N ASP A 145 -32.15 4.16 -32.13
CA ASP A 145 -31.79 4.45 -33.53
C ASP A 145 -30.35 4.92 -33.81
N GLN A 146 -29.44 3.96 -34.02
CA GLN A 146 -28.29 4.22 -34.89
C GLN A 146 -28.73 4.10 -36.36
N PRO A 147 -28.63 5.15 -37.19
CA PRO A 147 -28.76 4.98 -38.62
C PRO A 147 -27.60 4.12 -39.14
N THR A 148 -27.93 2.99 -39.76
CA THR A 148 -26.96 2.11 -40.43
C THR A 148 -26.18 2.89 -41.49
N PRO A 149 -24.84 3.00 -41.43
CA PRO A 149 -24.07 3.42 -42.59
C PRO A 149 -24.06 2.28 -43.62
N SER A 150 -24.60 2.58 -44.79
CA SER A 150 -24.66 1.74 -45.99
C SER A 150 -23.28 1.20 -46.36
N SER A 151 -23.13 -0.12 -46.43
CA SER A 151 -22.00 -0.75 -47.13
C SER A 151 -22.27 -0.75 -48.64
N THR A 152 -21.65 0.19 -49.33
CA THR A 152 -21.47 0.18 -50.79
C THR A 152 -20.71 -1.08 -51.22
N PRO A 153 -21.19 -1.87 -52.19
CA PRO A 153 -20.41 -2.95 -52.78
C PRO A 153 -19.38 -2.38 -53.76
N THR A 154 -18.12 -2.77 -53.60
CA THR A 154 -16.98 -2.48 -54.48
C THR A 154 -16.72 -3.72 -55.36
N PRO A 155 -16.27 -3.57 -56.62
CA PRO A 155 -16.66 -4.42 -57.76
C PRO A 155 -15.95 -5.78 -57.85
#